data_AF-A0A9Q9IT28-F1
#
_entry.id   AF-A0A9Q9IT28-F1
#
_cell.length_a   1.000
_cell.length_b   1.000
_cell.length_c   1.000
_cell.angle_alpha   90.00
_cell.angle_beta   90.00
_cell.angle_gamma   90.00
#
_symmetry.space_group_name_H-M   'P 1'
#
loop_
_entity.id
_entity.type
_entity.pdbx_description
1 polymer ?
#
loop_
_entity_poly.entity_id
_entity_poly.type
_entity_poly.pdbx_seq_one_letter_code
_entity_poly.pdbx_strand_id
1 'polypeptide(L)'
;MTVPLVPVGHYLGLVHDDETGTARHRVRVGMASQPLEPAVEAPVWFAAHEGTVLPLPTGGVRDRLRGVLPHVAMRRAVTATLLNEGMLAEVDAGFADRYQVLPLTYGRGWQTDDSLALGAGERTVCVDETVLAVWERGAEHPTLRAACAAAAPAAPGAALAAFVGALHRLLRVHAVYVDVADQRRHPRVSAPGR
;
A
#
# COMPACT_ATOMS: atom_id res chain seq x y z
N MET A 1 1.87 19.81 -7.84
CA MET A 1 0.96 18.98 -7.03
C MET A 1 1.72 17.72 -6.63
N THR A 2 1.64 17.29 -5.38
CA THR A 2 2.30 16.05 -4.92
C THR A 2 1.38 14.87 -5.18
N VAL A 3 1.89 13.85 -5.88
CA VAL A 3 1.16 12.59 -6.10
C VAL A 3 1.30 11.72 -4.83
N PRO A 4 0.21 11.23 -4.21
CA PRO A 4 0.29 10.35 -3.06
C PRO A 4 1.02 9.04 -3.41
N LEU A 5 1.81 8.54 -2.46
CA LEU A 5 2.53 7.27 -2.58
C LEU A 5 1.91 6.23 -1.67
N VAL A 6 1.61 5.06 -2.21
CA VAL A 6 1.09 3.91 -1.45
C VAL A 6 2.10 2.76 -1.46
N PRO A 7 2.16 1.97 -0.37
CA PRO A 7 2.93 0.73 -0.32
C PRO A 7 2.28 -0.31 -1.24
N VAL A 8 3.10 -1.07 -1.93
CA VAL A 8 2.67 -2.24 -2.71
C VAL A 8 3.20 -3.50 -2.06
N GLY A 9 2.31 -4.48 -1.93
CA GLY A 9 2.56 -5.82 -1.43
C GLY A 9 2.05 -6.07 -0.01
N HIS A 10 2.05 -7.35 0.35
CA HIS A 10 1.62 -7.85 1.65
C HIS A 10 2.85 -8.10 2.54
N TYR A 11 2.91 -7.48 3.71
CA TYR A 11 4.01 -7.69 4.66
C TYR A 11 3.97 -9.10 5.26
N LEU A 12 5.04 -9.87 5.07
CA LEU A 12 5.16 -11.26 5.52
C LEU A 12 5.86 -11.39 6.88
N GLY A 13 6.38 -10.30 7.44
CA GLY A 13 7.13 -10.32 8.69
C GLY A 13 8.63 -10.08 8.52
N LEU A 14 9.33 -10.11 9.65
CA LEU A 14 10.79 -10.10 9.72
C LEU A 14 11.27 -11.55 9.63
N VAL A 15 12.12 -11.85 8.65
CA VAL A 15 12.67 -13.19 8.43
C VAL A 15 14.15 -13.15 8.73
N HIS A 16 14.59 -14.09 9.58
CA HIS A 16 16.00 -14.31 9.88
C HIS A 16 16.60 -15.25 8.83
N ASP A 17 17.76 -14.86 8.31
CA ASP A 17 18.59 -15.68 7.45
C ASP A 17 19.66 -16.33 8.32
N ASP A 18 19.56 -17.65 8.47
CA ASP A 18 20.44 -18.44 9.33
C ASP A 18 21.88 -18.52 8.77
N GLU A 19 22.08 -18.36 7.47
CA GLU A 19 23.40 -18.42 6.82
C GLU A 19 24.18 -17.12 7.03
N THR A 20 23.49 -15.98 6.94
CA THR A 20 24.12 -14.66 7.09
C THR A 20 23.98 -14.08 8.50
N GLY A 21 23.12 -14.66 9.34
CA GLY A 21 22.76 -14.12 10.65
C GLY A 21 22.02 -12.78 10.57
N THR A 22 21.56 -12.37 9.39
CA THR A 22 20.87 -11.09 9.19
C THR A 22 19.36 -11.26 9.22
N ALA A 23 18.63 -10.21 9.62
CA ALA A 23 17.18 -10.19 9.58
C ALA A 23 16.72 -9.21 8.50
N ARG A 24 15.76 -9.61 7.65
CA ARG A 24 15.18 -8.72 6.63
C ARG A 24 13.67 -8.77 6.68
N HIS A 25 13.06 -7.61 6.50
CA HIS A 25 11.62 -7.56 6.30
C HIS A 25 11.28 -8.20 4.94
N ARG A 26 10.18 -8.93 4.87
CA ARG A 26 9.70 -9.54 3.62
C ARG A 26 8.34 -8.95 3.25
N VAL A 27 8.19 -8.60 1.98
CA VAL A 27 6.92 -8.14 1.39
C VAL A 27 6.63 -8.98 0.16
N ARG A 28 5.42 -9.53 0.07
CA ARG A 28 4.97 -10.23 -1.13
C ARG A 28 4.37 -9.23 -2.11
N VAL A 29 4.93 -9.12 -3.30
CA VAL A 29 4.36 -8.34 -4.42
C VAL A 29 4.03 -9.31 -5.55
N GLY A 30 2.74 -9.41 -5.89
CA GLY A 30 2.22 -10.48 -6.74
C GLY A 30 2.58 -11.85 -6.15
N MET A 31 3.29 -12.66 -6.94
CA MET A 31 3.78 -13.98 -6.51
C MET A 31 5.21 -13.97 -5.92
N ALA A 32 5.89 -12.82 -5.93
CA ALA A 32 7.30 -12.72 -5.53
C ALA A 32 7.45 -12.23 -4.08
N SER A 33 8.39 -12.81 -3.34
CA SER A 33 8.80 -12.33 -2.01
C SER A 33 10.01 -11.41 -2.13
N GLN A 34 9.82 -10.12 -1.85
CA GLN A 34 10.85 -9.10 -1.89
C GLN A 34 11.40 -8.82 -0.50
N PRO A 35 12.73 -8.81 -0.32
CA PRO A 35 13.32 -8.30 0.91
C PRO A 35 13.27 -6.77 0.94
N LEU A 36 13.06 -6.21 2.13
CA LEU A 36 13.29 -4.81 2.44
C LEU A 36 14.43 -4.71 3.46
N GLU A 37 15.43 -3.90 3.15
CA GLU A 37 16.52 -3.57 4.07
C GLU A 37 15.97 -2.83 5.31
N PRO A 38 16.11 -3.39 6.53
CA PRO A 38 15.45 -2.85 7.73
C PRO A 38 15.80 -1.42 8.08
N ALA A 39 17.05 -1.00 7.88
CA ALA A 39 17.50 0.34 8.26
C ALA A 39 17.14 1.41 7.21
N VAL A 40 16.79 1.01 5.98
CA VAL A 40 16.75 1.91 4.82
C VAL A 40 15.42 1.87 4.10
N GLU A 41 14.99 0.71 3.63
CA GLU A 41 13.84 0.55 2.76
C GLU A 41 12.54 0.35 3.55
N ALA A 42 12.59 -0.49 4.59
CA ALA A 42 11.43 -0.80 5.42
C ALA A 42 10.78 0.47 6.02
N PRO A 43 11.52 1.45 6.56
CA PRO A 43 10.95 2.71 7.04
C PRO A 43 10.16 3.49 6.00
N VAL A 44 10.65 3.52 4.76
CA VAL A 44 10.00 4.26 3.66
C VAL A 44 8.72 3.54 3.24
N TRP A 45 8.77 2.22 3.14
CA TRP A 45 7.61 1.39 2.82
C TRP A 45 6.52 1.47 3.90
N PHE A 46 6.89 1.38 5.18
CA PHE A 46 5.94 1.54 6.28
C PHE A 46 5.36 2.96 6.35
N ALA A 47 6.17 4.00 6.13
CA ALA A 47 5.68 5.39 6.13
C ALA A 47 4.62 5.66 5.05
N ALA A 48 4.66 4.95 3.92
CA ALA A 48 3.66 5.06 2.86
C ALA A 48 2.25 4.59 3.30
N HIS A 49 2.14 3.72 4.32
CA HIS A 49 0.85 3.30 4.88
C HIS A 49 0.11 4.46 5.54
N GLU A 50 0.85 5.40 6.13
CA GLU A 50 0.26 6.53 6.86
C GLU A 50 -0.22 7.66 5.95
N GLY A 51 -0.01 7.55 4.64
CA GLY A 51 -0.24 8.67 3.72
C GLY A 51 0.66 9.85 4.01
N THR A 52 1.78 9.61 4.69
CA THR A 52 2.84 10.59 4.82
C THR A 52 3.33 10.85 3.40
N VAL A 53 2.89 11.96 2.82
CA VAL A 53 3.48 12.53 1.61
C VAL A 53 4.95 12.71 1.95
N LEU A 54 5.79 11.77 1.53
CA LEU A 54 7.24 11.94 1.63
C LEU A 54 7.51 13.21 0.82
N PRO A 55 7.91 14.32 1.46
CA PRO A 55 8.05 15.55 0.73
C PRO A 55 9.20 15.39 -0.26
N LEU A 56 8.88 15.16 -1.54
CA LEU A 56 9.62 15.78 -2.62
C LEU A 56 9.60 17.30 -2.32
N PRO A 57 10.75 17.99 -2.44
CA PRO A 57 10.91 19.32 -1.83
C PRO A 57 9.81 20.22 -2.41
N THR A 58 8.90 20.71 -1.58
CA THR A 58 9.05 22.01 -0.92
C THR A 58 8.41 22.02 0.47
N GLY A 59 9.23 22.25 1.51
CA GLY A 59 8.88 22.87 2.80
C GLY A 59 7.86 22.18 3.72
N GLY A 60 8.27 21.89 4.97
CA GLY A 60 7.34 21.92 6.13
C GLY A 60 7.21 20.66 6.99
N VAL A 61 7.57 19.47 6.52
CA VAL A 61 7.35 18.20 7.28
C VAL A 61 8.69 17.58 7.71
N ARG A 62 9.49 18.35 8.47
CA ARG A 62 10.86 17.95 8.85
C ARG A 62 10.97 17.22 10.19
N ASP A 63 9.96 17.32 11.07
CA ASP A 63 10.18 17.03 12.50
C ASP A 63 9.64 15.68 13.02
N ARG A 64 8.72 15.01 12.31
CA ARG A 64 8.28 13.64 12.71
C ARG A 64 9.10 12.49 12.11
N LEU A 65 9.90 12.75 11.06
CA LEU A 65 10.72 11.74 10.39
C LEU A 65 12.22 11.83 10.71
N ARG A 66 12.64 12.62 11.70
CA ARG A 66 14.07 12.80 12.06
C ARG A 66 14.76 11.51 12.52
N GLY A 67 14.00 10.50 12.96
CA GLY A 67 14.58 9.29 13.57
C GLY A 67 14.99 8.17 12.62
N VAL A 68 14.49 8.13 11.37
CA VAL A 68 14.57 6.87 10.60
C VAL A 68 15.42 6.97 9.32
N LEU A 69 15.55 8.14 8.70
CA LEU A 69 16.54 8.37 7.63
C LEU A 69 17.08 9.81 7.71
N PRO A 70 18.31 10.02 8.20
CA PRO A 70 18.82 11.35 8.55
C PRO A 70 18.95 12.30 7.35
N HIS A 71 18.97 11.81 6.11
CA HIS A 71 19.22 12.62 4.92
C HIS A 71 18.05 12.60 3.92
N VAL A 72 17.58 13.79 3.51
CA VAL A 72 16.50 13.93 2.50
C VAL A 72 16.89 13.31 1.15
N ALA A 73 18.17 13.44 0.74
CA ALA A 73 18.63 12.85 -0.51
C ALA A 73 18.59 11.31 -0.48
N MET A 74 18.92 10.70 0.66
CA MET A 74 18.84 9.25 0.85
C MET A 74 17.39 8.76 0.76
N ARG A 75 16.44 9.46 1.40
CA ARG A 75 15.02 9.15 1.28
C ARG A 75 14.52 9.19 -0.17
N ARG A 76 14.95 10.16 -0.96
CA ARG A 76 14.56 10.24 -2.38
C ARG A 76 15.14 9.10 -3.20
N ALA A 77 16.41 8.79 -3.00
CA ALA A 77 17.04 7.66 -3.68
C ALA A 77 16.32 6.35 -3.36
N VAL A 78 16.04 6.10 -2.07
CA VAL A 78 15.30 4.91 -1.63
C VAL A 78 13.87 4.89 -2.19
N THR A 79 13.16 6.01 -2.16
CA THR A 79 11.79 6.10 -2.73
C THR A 79 11.80 5.77 -4.23
N ALA A 80 12.77 6.32 -4.97
CA ALA A 80 12.93 6.04 -6.39
C ALA A 80 13.27 4.56 -6.65
N THR A 81 14.15 3.96 -5.84
CA THR A 81 14.42 2.51 -5.89
C THR A 81 13.16 1.70 -5.67
N LEU A 82 12.40 1.96 -4.60
CA LEU A 82 11.19 1.21 -4.29
C LEU A 82 10.08 1.39 -5.34
N LEU A 83 9.98 2.57 -5.96
CA LEU A 83 9.09 2.82 -7.11
C LEU A 83 9.51 1.99 -8.33
N ASN A 84 10.80 2.01 -8.66
CA ASN A 84 11.35 1.24 -9.78
C ASN A 84 11.19 -0.28 -9.57
N GLU A 85 11.29 -0.72 -8.32
CA GLU A 85 11.07 -2.11 -7.93
C GLU A 85 9.60 -2.49 -7.74
N GLY A 86 8.66 -1.55 -7.93
CA GLY A 86 7.23 -1.82 -7.80
C GLY A 86 6.75 -2.10 -6.36
N MET A 87 7.55 -1.75 -5.36
CA MET A 87 7.20 -1.86 -3.93
C MET A 87 6.52 -0.59 -3.39
N LEU A 88 6.58 0.51 -4.15
CA LEU A 88 5.75 1.69 -3.97
C LEU A 88 5.00 1.97 -5.27
N ALA A 89 3.87 2.67 -5.17
CA ALA A 89 3.11 3.14 -6.31
C ALA A 89 2.66 4.59 -6.13
N GLU A 90 2.66 5.33 -7.23
CA GLU A 90 2.01 6.62 -7.33
C GLU A 90 0.51 6.44 -7.59
N VAL A 91 -0.31 7.17 -6.83
CA VAL A 91 -1.76 7.24 -7.03
C VAL A 91 -2.07 8.26 -8.14
N ASP A 92 -1.70 7.90 -9.37
CA ASP A 92 -1.95 8.65 -10.60
C ASP A 92 -3.22 8.20 -11.35
N ALA A 93 -3.47 8.78 -12.53
CA ALA A 93 -4.66 8.47 -13.33
C ALA A 93 -4.76 7.00 -13.79
N GLY A 94 -3.64 6.29 -13.90
CA GLY A 94 -3.57 4.87 -14.28
C GLY A 94 -3.41 3.92 -13.09
N PHE A 95 -3.33 4.42 -11.86
CA PHE A 95 -3.18 3.60 -10.65
C PHE A 95 -4.25 2.50 -10.59
N ALA A 96 -5.51 2.86 -10.83
CA ALA A 96 -6.65 1.94 -10.72
C ALA A 96 -6.64 0.81 -11.76
N ASP A 97 -5.88 0.95 -12.84
CA ASP A 97 -5.73 -0.06 -13.89
C ASP A 97 -4.54 -0.99 -13.64
N ARG A 98 -3.52 -0.51 -12.92
CA ARG A 98 -2.27 -1.25 -12.68
C ARG A 98 -2.30 -2.06 -11.40
N TYR A 99 -3.11 -1.64 -10.42
CA TYR A 99 -3.13 -2.22 -9.09
C TYR A 99 -4.50 -2.75 -8.70
N GLN A 100 -4.49 -3.80 -7.89
CA GLN A 100 -5.64 -4.32 -7.16
C GLN A 100 -5.52 -3.92 -5.69
N VAL A 101 -6.66 -3.97 -5.00
CA VAL A 101 -6.73 -3.75 -3.55
C VAL A 101 -7.30 -5.00 -2.92
N LEU A 102 -6.57 -5.57 -1.98
CA LEU A 102 -6.93 -6.85 -1.39
C LEU A 102 -7.39 -6.62 0.05
N PRO A 103 -8.64 -6.98 0.38
CA PRO A 103 -9.15 -6.87 1.73
C PRO A 103 -8.37 -7.79 2.68
N LEU A 104 -7.99 -7.26 3.83
CA LEU A 104 -7.44 -8.05 4.93
C LEU A 104 -8.59 -8.36 5.89
N THR A 105 -8.80 -9.64 6.18
CA THR A 105 -9.91 -10.15 7.01
C THR A 105 -9.82 -9.77 8.51
N TYR A 106 -8.97 -8.80 8.87
CA TYR A 106 -8.87 -8.31 10.23
C TYR A 106 -10.02 -7.34 10.55
N GLY A 107 -11.06 -7.89 11.18
CA GLY A 107 -12.04 -7.16 11.99
C GLY A 107 -13.16 -6.47 11.22
N ARG A 108 -14.22 -7.21 10.85
CA ARG A 108 -15.56 -6.63 10.66
C ARG A 108 -16.17 -6.41 12.04
N GLY A 109 -16.14 -5.18 12.54
CA GLY A 109 -16.87 -4.77 13.74
C GLY A 109 -18.07 -3.90 13.35
N TRP A 110 -19.26 -4.20 13.86
CA TRP A 110 -20.43 -3.34 13.67
C TRP A 110 -20.32 -2.14 14.64
N GLN A 111 -20.43 -0.90 14.14
CA GLN A 111 -20.65 0.27 15.00
C GLN A 111 -22.14 0.54 15.20
N THR A 112 -22.48 1.33 16.22
CA THR A 112 -23.87 1.61 16.62
C THR A 112 -24.59 2.63 15.72
N ASP A 113 -23.90 3.21 14.74
CA ASP A 113 -24.38 4.26 13.84
C ASP A 113 -24.50 3.79 12.38
N ASP A 114 -24.66 2.48 12.16
CA ASP A 114 -24.68 1.82 10.86
C ASP A 114 -23.37 1.96 10.04
N SER A 115 -22.31 2.54 10.62
CA SER A 115 -20.99 2.52 10.00
C SER A 115 -20.29 1.18 10.26
N LEU A 116 -19.55 0.71 9.25
CA LEU A 116 -18.75 -0.50 9.37
C LEU A 116 -17.30 -0.13 9.69
N ALA A 117 -16.82 -0.67 10.80
CA ALA A 117 -15.46 -0.51 11.27
C ALA A 117 -14.58 -1.58 10.61
N LEU A 118 -13.60 -1.13 9.81
CA LEU A 118 -12.54 -1.98 9.27
C LEU A 118 -11.25 -1.76 10.06
N GLY A 119 -10.58 -2.84 10.48
CA GLY A 119 -9.28 -2.81 11.15
C GLY A 119 -9.16 -3.72 12.37
N ALA A 120 -7.95 -3.82 12.93
CA ALA A 120 -7.68 -4.66 14.10
C ALA A 120 -7.95 -3.91 15.43
N GLY A 121 -8.80 -4.48 16.29
CA GLY A 121 -8.98 -4.05 17.67
C GLY A 121 -9.52 -2.61 17.79
N GLU A 122 -8.79 -1.76 18.51
CA GLU A 122 -9.18 -0.36 18.81
C GLU A 122 -8.94 0.63 17.65
N ARG A 123 -8.37 0.18 16.53
CA ARG A 123 -8.02 1.04 15.39
C ARG A 123 -8.94 0.74 14.22
N THR A 124 -10.14 1.31 14.27
CA THR A 124 -11.15 1.15 13.23
C THR A 124 -11.29 2.43 12.41
N VAL A 125 -11.68 2.28 11.15
CA VAL A 125 -12.08 3.41 10.30
C VAL A 125 -13.52 3.22 9.86
N CYS A 126 -14.33 4.27 10.05
CA CYS A 126 -15.67 4.34 9.48
C CYS A 126 -15.55 4.69 8.00
N VAL A 127 -16.24 3.91 7.16
CA VAL A 127 -16.32 4.14 5.72
C VAL A 127 -17.77 4.09 5.27
N ASP A 128 -18.09 4.79 4.19
CA ASP A 128 -19.41 4.69 3.57
C ASP A 128 -19.60 3.34 2.84
N GLU A 129 -20.85 3.05 2.49
CA GLU A 129 -21.23 1.83 1.78
C GLU A 129 -20.53 1.68 0.42
N THR A 130 -20.19 2.79 -0.25
CA THR A 130 -19.52 2.75 -1.55
C THR A 130 -18.09 2.23 -1.40
N VAL A 131 -17.35 2.75 -0.43
CA VAL A 131 -15.98 2.30 -0.12
C VAL A 131 -15.99 0.84 0.34
N LEU A 132 -16.96 0.47 1.19
CA LEU A 132 -17.13 -0.90 1.64
C LEU A 132 -17.41 -1.87 0.48
N ALA A 133 -18.34 -1.52 -0.43
CA ALA A 133 -18.66 -2.38 -1.57
C ALA A 133 -17.43 -2.62 -2.46
N VAL A 134 -16.59 -1.60 -2.68
CA VAL A 134 -15.32 -1.77 -3.40
C VAL A 134 -14.35 -2.67 -2.62
N TRP A 135 -14.25 -2.49 -1.30
CA TRP A 135 -13.40 -3.30 -0.43
C TRP A 135 -13.76 -4.79 -0.50
N GLU A 136 -15.04 -5.14 -0.44
CA GLU A 136 -15.53 -6.53 -0.51
C GLU A 136 -15.22 -7.17 -1.87
N ARG A 137 -15.31 -6.39 -2.95
CA ARG A 137 -15.04 -6.83 -4.32
C ARG A 137 -13.55 -6.87 -4.69
N GLY A 138 -12.68 -6.30 -3.85
CA GLY A 138 -11.27 -6.12 -4.16
C GLY A 138 -10.53 -7.41 -4.52
N ALA A 139 -10.85 -8.52 -3.85
CA ALA A 139 -10.27 -9.85 -4.14
C ALA A 139 -10.91 -10.59 -5.33
N GLU A 140 -12.10 -10.16 -5.76
CA GLU A 140 -12.84 -10.81 -6.86
C GLU A 140 -12.40 -10.28 -8.24
N HIS A 141 -11.77 -9.11 -8.27
CA HIS A 141 -11.43 -8.42 -9.50
C HIS A 141 -9.93 -8.10 -9.60
N PRO A 142 -9.35 -8.25 -10.81
CA PRO A 142 -7.91 -8.11 -10.99
C PRO A 142 -7.40 -6.67 -10.88
N THR A 143 -8.28 -5.67 -10.89
CA THR A 143 -7.89 -4.25 -10.80
C THR A 143 -8.87 -3.50 -9.91
N LEU A 144 -8.40 -2.42 -9.28
CA LEU A 144 -9.25 -1.51 -8.51
C LEU A 144 -10.36 -0.91 -9.40
N ARG A 145 -10.06 -0.57 -10.66
CA ARG A 145 -11.08 -0.07 -11.59
C ARG A 145 -12.20 -1.09 -11.81
N ALA A 146 -11.86 -2.37 -11.98
CA ALA A 146 -12.84 -3.43 -12.15
C ALA A 146 -13.66 -3.66 -10.87
N ALA A 147 -13.03 -3.63 -9.69
CA ALA A 147 -13.73 -3.69 -8.40
C ALA A 147 -14.73 -2.52 -8.24
N CYS A 148 -14.34 -1.30 -8.59
CA CYS A 148 -15.24 -0.13 -8.58
C CYS A 148 -16.41 -0.26 -9.56
N ALA A 149 -16.16 -0.79 -10.76
CA ALA A 149 -17.22 -1.02 -11.75
C ALA A 149 -18.22 -2.09 -11.31
N ALA A 150 -17.76 -3.13 -10.60
CA ALA A 150 -18.64 -4.15 -10.04
C ALA A 150 -19.42 -3.65 -8.81
N ALA A 151 -18.78 -2.86 -7.95
CA ALA A 151 -19.40 -2.32 -6.74
C ALA A 151 -20.45 -1.25 -7.03
N ALA A 152 -20.21 -0.38 -8.02
CA ALA A 152 -21.13 0.71 -8.36
C ALA A 152 -21.25 0.89 -9.90
N PRO A 153 -21.96 -0.01 -10.60
CA PRO A 153 -22.03 0.00 -12.07
C PRO A 153 -22.57 1.31 -12.67
N ALA A 154 -23.47 1.99 -11.94
CA ALA A 154 -24.05 3.26 -12.37
C ALA A 154 -23.11 4.47 -12.20
N ALA A 155 -22.09 4.36 -11.33
CA ALA A 155 -21.19 5.47 -10.98
C ALA A 155 -19.75 5.01 -10.63
N PRO A 156 -19.08 4.25 -11.51
CA PRO A 156 -17.77 3.65 -11.20
C PRO A 156 -16.68 4.69 -10.89
N GLY A 157 -16.74 5.86 -11.54
CA GLY A 157 -15.81 6.96 -11.29
C GLY A 157 -15.98 7.59 -9.90
N ALA A 158 -17.22 7.70 -9.41
CA ALA A 158 -17.49 8.20 -8.07
C ALA A 158 -17.01 7.20 -7.01
N ALA A 159 -17.25 5.90 -7.22
CA ALA A 159 -16.74 4.85 -6.34
C ALA A 159 -15.21 4.81 -6.30
N LEU A 160 -14.55 4.96 -7.44
CA LEU A 160 -13.10 5.07 -7.51
C LEU A 160 -12.58 6.28 -6.73
N ALA A 161 -13.19 7.45 -6.91
CA ALA A 161 -12.79 8.67 -6.19
C ALA A 161 -12.97 8.52 -4.68
N ALA A 162 -14.11 7.97 -4.23
CA ALA A 162 -14.39 7.71 -2.82
C ALA A 162 -13.36 6.73 -2.22
N PHE A 163 -13.11 5.61 -2.92
CA PHE A 163 -12.16 4.60 -2.45
C PHE A 163 -10.73 5.12 -2.39
N VAL A 164 -10.25 5.81 -3.43
CA VAL A 164 -8.92 6.45 -3.43
C VAL A 164 -8.80 7.48 -2.30
N GLY A 165 -9.87 8.26 -2.04
CA GLY A 165 -9.92 9.18 -0.91
C GLY A 165 -9.85 8.49 0.46
N ALA A 166 -10.30 7.24 0.57
CA ALA A 166 -10.24 6.45 1.80
C ALA A 166 -8.97 5.58 1.93
N LEU A 167 -8.21 5.36 0.85
CA LEU A 167 -7.17 4.34 0.73
C LEU A 167 -6.11 4.40 1.86
N HIS A 168 -5.55 5.59 2.15
CA HIS A 168 -4.56 5.71 3.23
C HIS A 168 -5.12 5.43 4.61
N ARG A 169 -6.39 5.79 4.87
CA ARG A 169 -7.03 5.46 6.15
C ARG A 169 -7.17 3.95 6.30
N LEU A 170 -7.57 3.26 5.23
CA LEU A 170 -7.67 1.80 5.17
C LEU A 170 -6.31 1.12 5.35
N LEU A 171 -5.26 1.62 4.67
CA LEU A 171 -3.89 1.10 4.80
C LEU A 171 -3.33 1.26 6.22
N ARG A 172 -3.56 2.42 6.86
CA ARG A 172 -3.09 2.71 8.21
C ARG A 172 -3.63 1.76 9.28
N VAL A 173 -4.85 1.25 9.10
CA VAL A 173 -5.46 0.27 10.01
C VAL A 173 -5.34 -1.17 9.51
N HIS A 174 -4.55 -1.38 8.45
CA HIS A 174 -4.34 -2.68 7.82
C HIS A 174 -5.64 -3.37 7.39
N ALA A 175 -6.63 -2.59 6.94
CA ALA A 175 -7.86 -3.12 6.36
C ALA A 175 -7.66 -3.62 4.92
N VAL A 176 -6.64 -3.12 4.23
CA VAL A 176 -6.28 -3.49 2.86
C VAL A 176 -4.77 -3.52 2.69
N TYR A 177 -4.31 -4.19 1.63
CA TYR A 177 -3.04 -3.90 0.99
C TYR A 177 -3.25 -3.68 -0.51
N VAL A 178 -2.34 -2.94 -1.14
CA VAL A 178 -2.31 -2.76 -2.60
C VAL A 178 -1.40 -3.84 -3.18
N ASP A 179 -1.78 -4.43 -4.30
CA ASP A 179 -0.92 -5.39 -5.01
C ASP A 179 -0.99 -5.15 -6.52
N VAL A 180 -0.06 -5.73 -7.27
CA VAL A 180 -0.06 -5.67 -8.74
C VAL A 180 -1.26 -6.43 -9.30
N ALA A 181 -1.94 -5.85 -10.29
CA ALA A 181 -3.10 -6.44 -10.95
C ALA A 181 -2.75 -7.74 -11.69
N ASP A 182 -1.64 -7.71 -12.44
CA ASP A 182 -1.08 -8.89 -13.06
C ASP A 182 -0.07 -9.54 -12.11
N GLN A 183 -0.55 -10.46 -11.28
CA GLN A 183 0.28 -11.20 -10.31
C GLN A 183 1.41 -12.01 -10.97
N ARG A 184 1.38 -12.21 -12.30
CA ARG A 184 2.44 -12.89 -13.07
C ARG A 184 3.51 -11.94 -13.61
N ARG A 185 3.25 -10.62 -13.63
CA ARG A 185 4.23 -9.60 -14.06
C ARG A 185 4.84 -8.94 -12.84
N HIS A 186 6.02 -9.39 -12.47
CA HIS A 186 6.93 -8.57 -11.67
C HIS A 186 8.27 -8.45 -12.41
N PRO A 187 8.81 -7.24 -12.62
CA PRO A 187 10.15 -7.05 -13.17
C PRO A 187 11.20 -7.36 -12.09
N ARG A 188 11.33 -8.62 -11.71
CA ARG A 188 12.61 -9.15 -11.22
C ARG A 188 12.98 -10.35 -12.07
N VAL A 189 13.37 -10.06 -13.31
CA VAL A 189 14.42 -10.86 -13.94
C VAL A 189 15.73 -10.28 -13.43
N SER A 190 16.07 -10.58 -12.17
CA SER A 190 17.48 -10.61 -11.80
C SER A 190 17.99 -11.93 -12.36
N ALA A 191 18.73 -11.85 -13.46
CA ALA A 191 19.46 -12.99 -13.99
C ALA A 191 20.31 -13.61 -12.85
N PRO A 192 20.35 -14.95 -12.70
CA PRO A 192 21.37 -15.56 -11.88
C PRO A 192 22.70 -15.57 -12.64
N GLY A 193 23.74 -14.98 -12.04
CA GLY A 193 25.15 -15.15 -12.42
C GLY A 193 25.68 -14.10 -13.41
N ARG A 194 26.88 -13.54 -13.23
CA ARG A 194 28.09 -14.03 -12.57
C ARG A 194 28.94 -12.88 -12.04
#